data_AF-A0A1Q5TDW3-F1
#
_entry.id   AF-A0A1Q5TDW3-F1
#
_cell.length_a   1.000
_cell.length_b   1.000
_cell.length_c   1.000
_cell.angle_alpha   90.00
_cell.angle_beta   90.00
_cell.angle_gamma   90.00
#
_symmetry.space_group_name_H-M   'P 1'
#
loop_
_entity.id
_entity.type
_entity.pdbx_description
1 polymer ?
#
loop_
_entity_poly.entity_id
_entity_poly.type
_entity_poly.pdbx_seq_one_letter_code
_entity_poly.pdbx_strand_id
1 'polypeptide(L)'
;MMEDMGLSRSTKWSGYQAHHVIPKELANHPALKKIGYDIDVAANGIFLRKADNGVSAMARHQGNHHGYTDAVRNALDRIDLKQSKEAISKQVANIQDIAKKGMMDGNIIRSKDMYNTKIFGKDVNQIGRQRVFDRWSKILG
;
A
#
# COMPACT_ATOMS: atom_id res chain seq x y z
N MET A 1 -3.27 6.18 -15.82
CA MET A 1 -2.86 6.86 -14.57
C MET A 1 -2.31 8.27 -14.81
N MET A 2 -1.22 8.49 -15.56
CA MET A 2 -0.77 9.87 -15.87
C MET A 2 -1.82 10.65 -16.65
N GLU A 3 -2.41 10.02 -17.66
CA GLU A 3 -3.51 10.60 -18.44
C GLU A 3 -4.75 10.88 -17.60
N ASP A 4 -5.08 9.99 -16.66
CA ASP A 4 -6.23 10.16 -15.75
C ASP A 4 -6.03 11.33 -14.76
N MET A 5 -4.80 11.83 -14.63
CA MET A 5 -4.45 13.05 -13.90
C MET A 5 -4.25 14.27 -14.82
N GLY A 6 -4.60 14.16 -16.11
CA GLY A 6 -4.43 15.23 -17.09
C GLY A 6 -2.99 15.45 -17.56
N LEU A 7 -2.07 14.52 -17.29
CA LEU A 7 -0.67 14.60 -17.69
C LEU A 7 -0.38 13.67 -18.87
N SER A 8 0.55 14.04 -19.75
CA SER A 8 0.94 13.17 -20.86
C SER A 8 1.54 11.86 -20.34
N ARG A 9 1.36 10.74 -21.08
CA ARG A 9 2.02 9.47 -20.72
C ARG A 9 3.54 9.57 -20.59
N SER A 10 4.16 10.51 -21.31
CA SER A 10 5.60 10.75 -21.31
C SER A 10 6.08 11.63 -20.15
N THR A 11 5.18 12.13 -19.31
CA THR A 11 5.51 12.99 -18.17
C THR A 11 6.38 12.23 -17.17
N LYS A 12 7.65 12.63 -17.05
CA LYS A 12 8.58 12.12 -16.04
C LYS A 12 8.46 12.98 -14.78
N TRP A 13 7.68 12.55 -13.79
CA TRP A 13 7.73 13.16 -12.46
C TRP A 13 9.03 12.71 -11.76
N SER A 14 10.05 13.58 -11.76
CA SER A 14 11.30 13.31 -11.07
C SER A 14 11.07 13.25 -9.56
N GLY A 15 11.56 12.19 -8.91
CA GLY A 15 11.46 12.02 -7.45
C GLY A 15 10.21 11.30 -6.94
N TYR A 16 9.28 10.86 -7.80
CA TYR A 16 8.11 10.06 -7.40
C TYR A 16 8.00 8.76 -8.21
N GLN A 17 7.31 7.76 -7.67
CA GLN A 17 6.97 6.50 -8.33
C GLN A 17 5.53 6.11 -8.01
N ALA A 18 4.85 5.55 -9.02
CA ALA A 18 3.55 4.94 -8.81
C ALA A 18 3.68 3.74 -7.87
N HIS A 19 2.78 3.66 -6.90
CA HIS A 19 2.65 2.56 -5.96
C HIS A 19 1.22 2.02 -6.02
N HIS A 20 1.06 0.71 -6.05
CA HIS A 20 -0.24 0.08 -5.89
C HIS A 20 -0.64 0.15 -4.41
N VAL A 21 -1.77 0.78 -4.13
CA VAL A 21 -2.32 0.91 -2.78
C VAL A 21 -2.73 -0.47 -2.28
N ILE A 22 -3.58 -1.18 -3.02
CA ILE A 22 -3.76 -2.61 -2.84
C ILE A 22 -2.62 -3.31 -3.59
N PRO A 23 -1.72 -4.04 -2.90
CA PRO A 23 -0.54 -4.64 -3.52
C PRO A 23 -0.90 -5.63 -4.63
N LYS A 24 -0.09 -5.64 -5.70
CA LYS A 24 -0.32 -6.49 -6.87
C LYS A 24 -0.28 -7.98 -6.53
N GLU A 25 0.46 -8.36 -5.49
CA GLU A 25 0.52 -9.72 -4.94
C GLU A 25 -0.84 -10.22 -4.44
N LEU A 26 -1.77 -9.31 -4.14
CA LEU A 26 -3.11 -9.64 -3.68
C LEU A 26 -4.16 -9.67 -4.80
N ALA A 27 -3.79 -9.51 -6.07
CA ALA A 27 -4.74 -9.46 -7.20
C ALA A 27 -5.71 -10.66 -7.24
N ASN A 28 -5.27 -11.83 -6.77
CA ASN A 28 -6.09 -13.06 -6.72
C ASN A 28 -6.90 -13.23 -5.42
N HIS A 29 -6.94 -12.24 -4.54
CA HIS A 29 -7.67 -12.31 -3.28
C HIS A 29 -9.18 -12.52 -3.53
N PRO A 30 -9.88 -13.43 -2.79
CA PRO A 30 -11.28 -13.76 -3.04
C PRO A 30 -12.22 -12.55 -3.10
N ALA A 31 -12.07 -11.59 -2.18
CA ALA A 31 -12.86 -10.35 -2.17
C ALA A 31 -12.70 -9.53 -3.46
N LEU A 32 -11.47 -9.42 -3.98
CA LEU A 32 -11.16 -8.69 -5.21
C LEU A 32 -11.68 -9.42 -6.45
N LYS A 33 -11.49 -10.75 -6.52
CA LYS A 33 -12.02 -11.57 -7.63
C LYS A 33 -13.54 -11.52 -7.69
N LYS A 34 -14.24 -11.53 -6.55
CA LYS A 34 -15.70 -11.52 -6.48
C LYS A 34 -16.31 -10.27 -7.11
N ILE A 35 -15.66 -9.11 -6.96
CA ILE A 35 -16.11 -7.85 -7.54
C ILE A 35 -15.51 -7.54 -8.91
N GLY A 36 -14.61 -8.40 -9.42
CA GLY A 36 -13.89 -8.14 -10.66
C GLY A 36 -12.97 -6.92 -10.57
N TYR A 37 -12.30 -6.73 -9.43
CA TYR A 37 -11.41 -5.59 -9.21
C TYR A 37 -10.22 -5.63 -10.16
N ASP A 38 -10.03 -4.57 -10.93
CA ASP A 38 -8.82 -4.38 -11.73
C ASP A 38 -7.69 -3.83 -10.85
N ILE A 39 -6.67 -4.66 -10.60
CA ILE A 39 -5.54 -4.30 -9.74
C ILE A 39 -4.69 -3.17 -10.32
N ASP A 40 -4.71 -3.01 -11.65
CA ASP A 40 -3.93 -2.01 -12.39
C ASP A 40 -4.77 -0.73 -12.65
N VAL A 41 -6.00 -0.65 -12.12
CA VAL A 41 -6.87 0.53 -12.25
C VAL A 41 -6.20 1.77 -11.66
N ALA A 42 -6.35 2.91 -12.32
CA ALA A 42 -5.73 4.16 -11.91
C ALA A 42 -6.09 4.57 -10.47
N ALA A 43 -7.31 4.27 -10.03
CA ALA A 43 -7.74 4.51 -8.66
C ALA A 43 -6.82 3.79 -7.66
N ASN A 44 -6.33 2.59 -7.96
CA ASN A 44 -5.43 1.80 -7.11
C ASN A 44 -3.99 2.33 -7.08
N GLY A 45 -3.71 3.41 -7.79
CA GLY A 45 -2.40 4.05 -7.78
C GLY A 45 -2.32 5.23 -6.81
N ILE A 46 -1.15 5.42 -6.23
CA ILE A 46 -0.72 6.67 -5.58
C ILE A 46 0.73 6.97 -5.95
N PHE A 47 1.07 8.24 -6.16
CA PHE A 47 2.46 8.65 -6.34
C PHE A 47 3.14 8.82 -4.99
N LEU A 48 4.11 7.95 -4.71
CA LEU A 48 4.94 8.04 -3.52
C LEU A 48 6.31 8.60 -3.87
N ARG A 49 6.89 9.37 -2.98
CA ARG A 49 8.23 9.93 -3.17
C ARG A 49 9.25 8.79 -3.20
N LYS A 50 10.22 8.87 -4.11
CA LYS A 50 11.37 7.95 -4.14
C LYS A 50 12.14 8.05 -2.83
N ALA A 51 12.83 6.97 -2.48
CA ALA A 51 13.80 7.00 -1.40
C ALA A 51 14.94 7.99 -1.74
N ASP A 52 15.01 9.11 -1.04
CA ASP A 52 16.11 10.06 -1.10
C ASP A 52 16.40 10.63 0.31
N ASN A 53 17.41 11.49 0.41
CA ASN A 53 17.80 12.14 1.67
C ASN A 53 16.90 13.35 2.03
N GLY A 54 15.85 13.63 1.24
CA GLY A 54 14.97 14.76 1.48
C GLY A 54 13.91 14.47 2.55
N VAL A 55 13.50 15.52 3.27
CA VAL A 55 12.37 15.47 4.21
C VAL A 55 11.08 15.38 3.39
N SER A 56 10.21 14.43 3.71
CA SER A 56 8.89 14.29 3.07
C SER A 56 7.87 13.87 4.10
N ALA A 57 6.69 14.47 4.00
CA ALA A 57 5.53 14.05 4.78
C ALA A 57 4.93 12.73 4.27
N MET A 58 5.32 12.22 3.10
CA MET A 58 4.74 11.02 2.48
C MET A 58 5.61 9.78 2.69
N ALA A 59 4.96 8.61 2.64
CA ALA A 59 5.64 7.32 2.61
C ALA A 59 6.60 7.21 1.41
N ARG A 60 7.74 6.56 1.61
CA ARG A 60 8.76 6.37 0.58
C ARG A 60 8.53 5.08 -0.20
N HIS A 61 8.58 5.18 -1.53
CA HIS A 61 8.61 4.02 -2.42
C HIS A 61 10.02 3.40 -2.45
N GLN A 62 10.11 2.08 -2.67
CA GLN A 62 11.31 1.22 -2.84
C GLN A 62 11.76 0.40 -1.62
N GLY A 63 11.63 -0.91 -1.75
CA GLY A 63 12.10 -1.90 -0.78
C GLY A 63 10.99 -2.91 -0.46
N ASN A 64 11.32 -3.88 0.39
CA ASN A 64 10.37 -4.86 0.89
C ASN A 64 9.25 -4.15 1.69
N HIS A 65 8.00 -4.43 1.30
CA HIS A 65 6.77 -3.92 1.91
C HIS A 65 5.83 -5.05 2.33
N HIS A 66 6.34 -6.26 2.59
CA HIS A 66 5.52 -7.41 2.95
C HIS A 66 4.68 -7.18 4.21
N GLY A 67 5.18 -6.45 5.22
CA GLY A 67 4.39 -6.13 6.41
C GLY A 67 3.15 -5.30 6.08
N TYR A 68 3.26 -4.37 5.14
CA TYR A 68 2.13 -3.61 4.61
C TYR A 68 1.19 -4.53 3.81
N THR A 69 1.75 -5.37 2.93
CA THR A 69 0.97 -6.34 2.15
C THR A 69 0.17 -7.29 3.02
N ASP A 70 0.74 -7.80 4.11
CA ASP A 70 0.05 -8.68 5.05
C ASP A 70 -1.08 -7.93 5.78
N ALA A 71 -0.87 -6.67 6.14
CA ALA A 71 -1.91 -5.86 6.79
C ALA A 71 -3.10 -5.60 5.83
N VAL A 72 -2.84 -5.30 4.56
CA VAL A 72 -3.90 -5.16 3.54
C VAL A 72 -4.61 -6.49 3.30
N ARG A 73 -3.88 -7.61 3.24
CA ARG A 73 -4.48 -8.95 3.14
C ARG A 73 -5.44 -9.20 4.29
N ASN A 74 -5.01 -8.96 5.54
CA ASN A 74 -5.86 -9.14 6.71
C ASN A 74 -7.11 -8.26 6.67
N ALA A 75 -7.01 -7.02 6.17
CA ALA A 75 -8.17 -6.16 6.00
C ALA A 75 -9.15 -6.73 4.95
N LEU A 76 -8.65 -7.28 3.85
CA LEU A 76 -9.47 -7.93 2.83
C LEU A 76 -10.07 -9.26 3.32
N ASP A 77 -9.36 -10.04 4.13
CA ASP A 77 -9.83 -11.32 4.68
C ASP A 77 -11.05 -11.14 5.61
N ARG A 78 -11.19 -9.96 6.22
CA ARG A 78 -12.35 -9.63 7.09
C ARG A 78 -13.63 -9.34 6.32
N ILE A 79 -13.57 -9.18 4.99
CA ILE A 79 -14.74 -8.91 4.18
C ILE A 79 -15.58 -10.17 4.06
N ASP A 80 -16.84 -10.10 4.50
CA ASP A 80 -17.78 -11.21 4.33
C ASP A 80 -18.14 -11.40 2.84
N LEU A 81 -17.63 -12.49 2.28
CA LEU A 81 -17.84 -12.86 0.88
C LEU A 81 -19.30 -13.25 0.57
N LYS A 82 -20.20 -13.36 1.54
CA LYS A 82 -21.63 -13.60 1.29
C LYS A 82 -22.39 -12.33 0.90
N GLN A 83 -21.81 -11.16 1.15
CA GLN A 83 -22.42 -9.88 0.81
C GLN A 83 -22.52 -9.66 -0.71
N SER A 84 -23.30 -8.65 -1.09
CA SER A 84 -23.44 -8.24 -2.48
C SER A 84 -22.12 -7.69 -3.04
N LYS A 85 -21.96 -7.68 -4.36
CA LYS A 85 -20.76 -7.13 -5.00
C LYS A 85 -20.57 -5.66 -4.65
N GLU A 86 -21.65 -4.89 -4.57
CA GLU A 86 -21.64 -3.47 -4.25
C GLU A 86 -21.15 -3.22 -2.81
N ALA A 87 -21.59 -4.04 -1.85
CA ALA A 87 -21.15 -3.95 -0.46
C ALA A 87 -19.65 -4.31 -0.31
N ILE A 88 -19.18 -5.34 -1.02
CA ILE A 88 -17.76 -5.71 -1.05
C ILE A 88 -16.93 -4.61 -1.71
N SER A 89 -17.38 -4.07 -2.86
CA SER A 89 -16.71 -2.96 -3.55
C SER A 89 -16.55 -1.73 -2.67
N LYS A 90 -17.57 -1.37 -1.88
CA LYS A 90 -17.49 -0.26 -0.92
C LYS A 90 -16.45 -0.50 0.18
N GLN A 91 -16.35 -1.72 0.70
CA GLN A 91 -15.34 -2.06 1.71
C GLN A 91 -13.91 -2.05 1.13
N VAL A 92 -13.73 -2.60 -0.08
CA VAL A 92 -12.44 -2.55 -0.79
C VAL A 92 -12.02 -1.10 -1.05
N ALA A 93 -12.96 -0.24 -1.50
CA ALA A 93 -12.70 1.18 -1.68
C ALA A 93 -12.33 1.89 -0.37
N ASN A 94 -13.02 1.57 0.74
CA ASN A 94 -12.69 2.12 2.05
C ASN A 94 -11.28 1.73 2.53
N ILE A 95 -10.88 0.47 2.37
CA ILE A 95 -9.50 0.00 2.66
C ILE A 95 -8.50 0.82 1.86
N GLN A 96 -8.77 1.01 0.57
CA GLN A 96 -7.92 1.76 -0.34
C GLN A 96 -7.81 3.25 0.05
N ASP A 97 -8.91 3.88 0.45
CA ASP A 97 -8.90 5.29 0.85
C ASP A 97 -8.17 5.52 2.19
N ILE A 98 -8.39 4.65 3.17
CA ILE A 98 -7.64 4.67 4.44
C ILE A 98 -6.15 4.46 4.16
N ALA A 99 -5.81 3.51 3.29
CA ALA A 99 -4.43 3.25 2.91
C ALA A 99 -3.76 4.44 2.23
N LYS A 100 -4.43 5.07 1.25
CA LYS A 100 -3.95 6.29 0.60
C LYS A 100 -3.69 7.40 1.61
N LYS A 101 -4.66 7.67 2.49
CA LYS A 101 -4.52 8.67 3.54
C LYS A 101 -3.34 8.36 4.45
N GLY A 102 -3.22 7.12 4.91
CA GLY A 102 -2.08 6.69 5.73
C GLY A 102 -0.73 6.94 5.03
N MET A 103 -0.61 6.65 3.74
CA MET A 103 0.61 6.92 2.98
C MET A 103 0.88 8.42 2.79
N MET A 104 -0.16 9.22 2.57
CA MET A 104 -0.06 10.69 2.48
C MET A 104 0.38 11.31 3.80
N ASP A 105 -0.06 10.73 4.93
CA ASP A 105 0.31 11.12 6.29
C ASP A 105 1.69 10.57 6.72
N GLY A 106 2.42 9.94 5.81
CA GLY A 106 3.81 9.51 6.04
C GLY A 106 3.96 8.16 6.73
N ASN A 107 2.89 7.37 6.82
CA ASN A 107 2.97 6.05 7.44
C ASN A 107 3.90 5.14 6.64
N ILE A 108 4.89 4.60 7.34
CA ILE A 108 5.93 3.79 6.75
C ILE A 108 5.34 2.47 6.22
N ILE A 109 5.61 2.18 4.95
CA ILE A 109 5.23 0.90 4.31
C ILE A 109 6.40 -0.09 4.19
N ARG A 110 7.64 0.36 4.49
CA ARG A 110 8.86 -0.43 4.26
C ARG A 110 9.45 -0.93 5.56
N SER A 111 9.78 -2.22 5.62
CA SER A 111 10.38 -2.82 6.82
C SER A 111 11.71 -2.18 7.22
N LYS A 112 12.54 -1.83 6.23
CA LYS A 112 13.86 -1.21 6.45
C LYS A 112 13.80 0.17 7.11
N ASP A 113 12.68 0.87 7.01
CA ASP A 113 12.50 2.18 7.64
C ASP A 113 12.10 2.04 9.12
N MET A 114 11.62 0.85 9.52
CA MET A 114 11.26 0.52 10.91
C MET A 114 12.35 -0.29 11.64
N TYR A 115 13.44 -0.64 10.95
CA TYR A 115 14.55 -1.40 11.53
C TYR A 115 15.90 -0.97 10.92
N ASN A 116 16.75 -0.38 11.74
CA ASN A 116 18.06 0.13 11.30
C ASN A 116 19.13 -0.96 11.41
N THR A 117 19.46 -1.59 10.27
CA THR A 117 20.47 -2.66 10.23
C THR A 117 21.89 -2.20 10.54
N LYS A 118 22.18 -0.89 10.41
CA LYS A 118 23.49 -0.33 10.78
C LYS A 118 23.67 -0.25 12.30
N ILE A 119 22.58 -0.20 13.06
CA ILE A 119 22.58 -0.14 14.52
C ILE A 119 22.38 -1.54 15.10
N PHE A 120 21.40 -2.28 14.59
CA PHE A 120 20.93 -3.53 15.19
C PHE A 120 21.41 -4.79 14.45
N GLY A 121 22.26 -4.66 13.42
CA GLY A 121 22.69 -5.78 12.59
C GLY A 121 21.59 -6.28 11.65
N LYS A 122 21.74 -7.49 11.09
CA LYS A 122 20.76 -8.07 10.15
C LYS A 122 19.41 -8.30 10.85
N ASP A 123 18.31 -7.98 10.18
CA ASP A 123 16.94 -8.21 10.69
C ASP A 123 16.55 -9.70 10.58
N VAL A 124 17.18 -10.56 11.40
CA VAL A 124 16.96 -12.01 11.39
C VAL A 124 15.54 -12.39 11.82
N ASN A 125 14.94 -11.60 12.70
CA ASN A 125 13.61 -11.84 13.26
C ASN A 125 12.49 -11.09 12.52
N GLN A 126 12.80 -10.43 11.39
CA GLN A 126 11.85 -9.62 10.62
C GLN A 126 11.11 -8.56 11.47
N ILE A 127 11.78 -7.97 12.45
CA ILE A 127 11.22 -6.97 13.38
C ILE A 127 10.68 -5.76 12.60
N GLY A 128 11.39 -5.32 11.55
CA GLY A 128 10.93 -4.23 10.71
C GLY A 128 9.63 -4.56 9.98
N ARG A 129 9.45 -5.81 9.53
CA ARG A 129 8.19 -6.29 8.93
C ARG A 129 7.07 -6.29 9.95
N GLN A 130 7.30 -6.87 11.13
CA GLN A 130 6.28 -6.95 12.17
C GLN A 130 5.79 -5.55 12.60
N ARG A 131 6.71 -4.60 12.79
CA ARG A 131 6.35 -3.22 13.14
C ARG A 131 5.51 -2.51 12.08
N VAL A 132 5.83 -2.72 10.80
CA VAL A 132 5.02 -2.20 9.69
C VAL A 132 3.64 -2.84 9.70
N PHE A 133 3.58 -4.17 9.83
CA PHE A 133 2.32 -4.92 9.92
C PHE A 133 1.44 -4.40 11.05
N ASP A 134 1.95 -4.38 12.29
CA ASP A 134 1.19 -3.96 13.47
C ASP A 134 0.65 -2.53 13.33
N ARG A 135 1.46 -1.63 12.74
CA ARG A 135 1.06 -0.25 12.49
C ARG A 135 -0.09 -0.18 11.49
N TRP A 136 0.03 -0.88 10.37
CA TRP A 136 -0.99 -0.85 9.33
C TRP A 136 -2.25 -1.62 9.70
N SER A 137 -2.15 -2.70 10.47
CA SER A 137 -3.33 -3.36 11.05
C SER A 137 -4.12 -2.40 11.94
N LYS A 138 -3.45 -1.58 12.76
CA LYS A 138 -4.17 -0.55 13.56
C LYS A 138 -4.84 0.52 12.71
N ILE A 139 -4.22 0.91 11.59
CA ILE A 139 -4.77 1.92 10.68
C ILE A 139 -5.97 1.39 9.89
N LEU A 140 -5.91 0.13 9.45
CA LEU A 140 -6.93 -0.49 8.60
C LEU A 140 -8.09 -1.13 9.39
N GLY A 141 -7.97 -1.22 10.72
CA GLY A 141 -8.92 -1.91 11.60
C GLY A 141 -8.76 -3.43 11.56
#